data_AF-U7HIU6-F1
#
_entry.id   AF-U7HIU6-F1
#
_cell.length_a   1.000
_cell.length_b   1.000
_cell.length_c   1.000
_cell.angle_alpha   90.00
_cell.angle_beta   90.00
_cell.angle_gamma   90.00
#
_symmetry.space_group_name_H-M   'P 1'
#
loop_
_entity.id
_entity.type
_entity.pdbx_description
1 polymer ?
#
loop_
_entity_poly.entity_id
_entity_poly.type
_entity_poly.pdbx_seq_one_letter_code
_entity_poly.pdbx_strand_id
1 'polypeptide(L)' 'MLDKYGVGNDSYCYENSDVLINLFDIRDGELIHEAEREISNVNADTIEFIHPLMI' A
#
# COMPACT_ATOMS: atom_id res chain seq x y z
N MET A 1 -2.87 4.50 -8.52
CA MET A 1 -4.10 3.90 -7.96
C MET A 1 -5.24 4.87 -8.23
N LEU A 2 -6.37 4.40 -8.77
CA LEU A 2 -7.52 5.27 -9.00
C LEU A 2 -8.24 5.44 -7.66
N ASP A 3 -8.46 6.68 -7.22
CA ASP A 3 -9.31 6.96 -6.06
C ASP A 3 -10.71 6.38 -6.32
N LYS A 4 -11.02 5.29 -5.62
CA LYS A 4 -12.28 4.54 -5.78
C LYS A 4 -13.48 5.29 -5.19
N TYR A 5 -13.23 6.33 -4.40
CA TYR A 5 -14.24 7.03 -3.62
C TYR A 5 -14.38 8.52 -3.98
N GLY A 6 -13.60 9.03 -4.93
CA GLY A 6 -13.72 10.39 -5.45
C GLY A 6 -13.45 11.49 -4.41
N VAL A 7 -12.80 11.14 -3.30
CA VAL A 7 -12.31 12.06 -2.29
C VAL A 7 -10.94 12.53 -2.78
N GLY A 8 -10.93 13.54 -3.66
CA GLY A 8 -9.72 14.09 -4.29
C GLY A 8 -8.68 14.73 -3.35
N ASN A 9 -8.72 14.41 -2.06
CA ASN A 9 -7.76 14.84 -1.04
C ASN A 9 -7.67 13.79 0.08
N ASP A 10 -7.29 12.56 -0.28
CA ASP A 10 -7.00 11.51 0.69
C ASP A 10 -5.77 11.93 1.54
N SER A 11 -5.93 11.91 2.87
CA SER A 11 -4.85 12.25 3.81
C SER A 11 -3.67 11.27 3.78
N TYR A 12 -3.85 10.12 3.15
CA TYR A 12 -2.81 9.12 2.95
C TYR A 12 -2.04 9.30 1.65
N CYS A 13 -2.42 10.23 0.77
CA CYS A 13 -1.72 10.53 -0.46
C CYS A 13 -0.85 11.78 -0.35
N TYR A 14 0.20 11.86 -1.16
CA TYR A 14 0.95 13.10 -1.30
C TYR A 14 0.07 14.23 -1.85
N GLU A 15 0.39 15.46 -1.48
CA GLU A 15 -0.35 16.63 -1.95
C GLU A 15 -0.42 16.68 -3.49
N ASN A 16 -1.63 16.86 -4.02
CA ASN A 16 -1.92 16.89 -5.46
C ASN A 16 -1.51 15.61 -6.21
N SER A 17 -1.53 14.46 -5.53
CA SER A 17 -1.17 13.16 -6.11
C SER A 17 -2.11 12.07 -5.62
N ASP A 18 -2.29 11.05 -6.45
CA ASP A 18 -2.99 9.80 -6.07
C ASP A 18 -2.02 8.72 -5.56
N VAL A 19 -0.77 9.11 -5.24
CA VAL A 19 0.27 8.21 -4.71
C VAL A 19 0.27 8.25 -3.18
N LEU A 20 0.22 7.07 -2.57
CA LEU A 20 0.26 6.89 -1.13
C LEU A 20 1.62 7.32 -0.55
N ILE A 21 1.55 8.01 0.60
CA ILE A 21 2.73 8.32 1.42
C ILE A 21 3.36 7.01 1.89
N ASN A 22 4.66 6.86 1.63
CA ASN A 22 5.38 5.63 1.91
C ASN A 22 6.76 5.91 2.51
N LEU A 23 7.35 4.90 3.16
CA LEU A 23 8.64 5.02 3.85
C LEU A 23 9.83 5.19 2.90
N PHE A 24 9.64 4.95 1.61
CA PHE A 24 10.69 5.06 0.59
C PHE A 24 10.65 6.41 -0.15
N ASP A 25 9.71 7.29 0.22
CA ASP A 25 9.43 8.58 -0.43
C ASP A 25 9.22 8.47 -1.96
N ILE A 26 8.68 7.35 -2.43
CA ILE A 26 8.44 7.11 -3.85
C ILE A 26 7.17 7.86 -4.26
N ARG A 27 7.27 8.72 -5.27
CA ARG A 27 6.16 9.51 -5.83
C ARG A 27 5.66 9.01 -7.19
N ASP A 28 6.30 7.98 -7.72
CA ASP A 28 5.89 7.31 -8.95
C ASP A 28 4.92 6.17 -8.63
N GLY A 29 3.72 6.23 -9.22
CA GLY A 29 2.63 5.31 -8.92
C GLY A 29 2.89 3.86 -9.36
N GLU A 30 3.64 3.65 -10.45
CA GLU A 30 3.97 2.30 -10.91
C GLU A 30 5.11 1.71 -10.08
N LEU A 31 6.11 2.55 -9.77
CA LEU A 31 7.25 2.13 -8.97
C LEU A 31 6.85 1.74 -7.54
N ILE A 32 5.97 2.52 -6.90
CA ILE A 32 5.50 2.17 -5.55
C ILE A 32 4.68 0.88 -5.57
N HIS A 33 3.91 0.64 -6.64
CA HIS A 33 3.09 -0.56 -6.77
C HIS A 33 3.94 -1.82 -6.91
N GLU A 34 5.00 -1.77 -7.72
CA GLU A 34 5.94 -2.90 -7.83
C GLU A 34 6.69 -3.11 -6.51
N ALA A 35 7.18 -2.05 -5.88
CA ALA A 35 7.88 -2.15 -4.60
C ALA A 35 6.99 -2.75 -3.50
N GLU A 36 5.74 -2.29 -3.36
CA GLU A 36 4.77 -2.84 -2.40
C GLU A 36 4.53 -4.33 -2.62
N ARG A 37 4.38 -4.73 -3.89
CA ARG A 37 4.16 -6.12 -4.28
C ARG A 37 5.36 -7.00 -3.95
N GLU A 38 6.58 -6.56 -4.28
CA GLU A 38 7.79 -7.30 -3.95
C GLU A 38 7.97 -7.45 -2.43
N ILE A 39 7.81 -6.37 -1.66
CA ILE A 39 7.92 -6.39 -0.21
C ILE A 39 6.89 -7.34 0.41
N SER A 40 5.64 -7.28 -0.06
CA SER A 40 4.58 -8.16 0.42
C SER A 40 4.88 -9.62 0.12
N ASN A 41 5.41 -9.92 -1.08
CA ASN A 41 5.78 -11.28 -1.45
C ASN A 41 6.94 -11.81 -0.59
N VAL A 42 7.99 -11.02 -0.38
CA VAL A 42 9.15 -11.43 0.44
C VAL A 42 8.73 -11.66 1.89
N ASN A 43 7.83 -10.85 2.42
CA ASN A 43 7.40 -10.94 3.81
C ASN A 43 6.24 -11.92 4.02
N ALA A 44 5.57 -12.40 2.97
CA ALA A 44 4.45 -13.33 3.08
C ALA A 44 4.81 -14.59 3.87
N ASP A 45 6.02 -15.13 3.66
CA ASP A 45 6.52 -16.31 4.35
C ASP A 45 6.87 -16.05 5.83
N THR A 46 7.01 -14.79 6.23
CA THR A 46 7.35 -14.38 7.60
C THR A 46 6.13 -14.16 8.48
N ILE A 47 4.94 -14.12 7.88
CA ILE A 47 3.69 -13.87 8.60
C ILE A 47 3.17 -15.21 9.12
N GLU A 48 3.20 -15.39 10.44
CA GLU A 48 2.56 -16.55 11.08
C GLU A 48 1.05 -16.49 10.86
N PHE A 49 0.49 -17.55 10.28
CA PHE A 49 -0.96 -17.67 10.13
C PHE A 49 -1.58 -17.97 11.49
N ILE A 50 -2.23 -16.96 12.07
CA ILE A 50 -3.05 -17.13 13.26
C ILE A 50 -4.42 -17.61 12.79
N HIS A 51 -4.69 -18.91 12.97
CA HIS A 51 -6.02 -19.44 12.72
C HIS A 51 -7.02 -18.65 13.59
N PRO A 52 -8.07 -18.06 13.01
CA PRO A 52 -9.08 -17.37 13.81
C PRO A 52 -9.65 -18.41 14.78
N LEU A 53 -9.47 -18.17 16.08
CA LEU A 53 -9.97 -19.08 17.12
C LEU A 53 -11.44 -19.35 16.82
N MET A 54 -11.79 -20.62 16.68
CA MET A 54 -13.18 -21.08 16.61
C MET A 54 -13.76 -20.86 18.02
N ILE A 55 -14.30 -19.67 18.25
CA ILE A 55 -15.20 -19.39 19.38
C ILE A 55 -16.62 -19.73 18.94
#